data_AF-A0A4V6DWQ6-F1
#
_entry.id   AF-A0A4V6DWQ6-F1
#
_cell.length_a   1.000
_cell.length_b   1.000
_cell.length_c   1.000
_cell.angle_alpha   90.00
_cell.angle_beta   90.00
_cell.angle_gamma   90.00
#
_symmetry.space_group_name_H-M   'P 1'
#
loop_
_entity.id
_entity.type
_entity.pdbx_description
1 polymer ?
#
loop_
_entity_poly.entity_id
_entity_poly.type
_entity_poly.pdbx_seq_one_letter_code
_entity_poly.pdbx_strand_id
1 'polypeptide(L)'
;MAPTLQDLRQDDSLWWRITVFLFDLRHFKEKAASQARLDDIVDASYLGEPYFTNDQVVMLKSTVLSGGETLAASIQATLDERLERRIKKRAESSDYRVCAAHDLAPVFEKAFEANSKELARNQRFVDLVETHGLEVPSDWRSVVGVCKGEQV
;
A
#
# COMPACT_ATOMS: atom_id res chain seq x y z
N MET A 1 2.88 -20.87 9.26
CA MET A 1 3.97 -19.90 9.51
C MET A 1 3.51 -18.58 8.93
N ALA A 2 3.67 -17.47 9.67
CA ALA A 2 3.38 -16.16 9.12
C ALA A 2 4.45 -15.83 8.06
N PRO A 3 4.07 -15.29 6.89
CA PRO A 3 5.05 -14.85 5.91
C PRO A 3 5.86 -13.69 6.47
N THR A 4 7.12 -13.60 6.06
CA THR A 4 7.96 -12.44 6.33
C THR A 4 7.82 -11.42 5.20
N LEU A 5 8.25 -10.19 5.44
CA LEU A 5 8.33 -9.19 4.38
C LEU A 5 9.18 -9.65 3.19
N GLN A 6 10.21 -10.48 3.44
CA GLN A 6 11.05 -11.04 2.39
C GLN A 6 10.27 -12.01 1.51
N ASP A 7 9.41 -12.85 2.08
CA ASP A 7 8.53 -13.75 1.31
C ASP A 7 7.61 -12.96 0.38
N LEU A 8 7.05 -11.84 0.86
CA LEU A 8 6.21 -10.96 0.03
C LEU A 8 6.99 -10.33 -1.13
N ARG A 9 8.28 -10.01 -0.91
CA ARG A 9 9.16 -9.44 -1.94
C ARG A 9 9.60 -10.45 -3.00
N GLN A 10 9.60 -11.74 -2.67
CA GLN A 10 9.90 -12.81 -3.62
C GLN A 10 8.72 -13.05 -4.58
N ASP A 11 7.50 -12.76 -4.15
CA ASP A 11 6.31 -12.83 -5.00
C ASP A 11 6.15 -11.55 -5.81
N ASP A 12 6.57 -11.61 -7.08
CA ASP A 12 6.51 -10.50 -8.01
C ASP A 12 5.11 -9.95 -8.22
N SER A 13 4.11 -10.84 -8.26
CA SER A 13 2.74 -10.42 -8.48
C SER A 13 2.17 -9.73 -7.26
N LEU A 14 2.46 -10.25 -6.08
CA LEU A 14 2.00 -9.63 -4.85
C LEU A 14 2.71 -8.30 -4.61
N TRP A 15 4.04 -8.28 -4.80
CA TRP A 15 4.85 -7.08 -4.60
C TRP A 15 4.48 -5.96 -5.57
N TRP A 16 4.27 -6.27 -6.86
CA TRP A 16 3.78 -5.30 -7.82
C TRP A 16 2.47 -4.67 -7.35
N ARG A 17 1.48 -5.48 -6.93
CA ARG A 17 0.20 -4.97 -6.43
C ARG A 17 0.35 -4.13 -5.17
N ILE A 18 1.25 -4.48 -4.25
CA ILE A 18 1.60 -3.64 -3.09
C ILE A 18 2.13 -2.28 -3.54
N THR A 19 3.02 -2.25 -4.53
CA THR A 19 3.59 -0.99 -5.03
C THR A 19 2.55 -0.12 -5.75
N VAL A 20 1.66 -0.72 -6.54
CA VAL A 20 0.52 -0.03 -7.18
C VAL A 20 -0.44 0.50 -6.11
N PHE A 21 -0.74 -0.30 -5.09
CA PHE A 21 -1.59 0.09 -3.97
C PHE A 21 -1.02 1.31 -3.21
N LEU A 22 0.28 1.28 -2.87
CA LEU A 22 0.97 2.40 -2.24
C LEU A 22 0.94 3.66 -3.10
N PHE A 23 1.13 3.51 -4.41
CA PHE A 23 1.04 4.60 -5.36
C PHE A 23 -0.38 5.18 -5.40
N ASP A 24 -1.40 4.33 -5.49
CA ASP A 24 -2.79 4.74 -5.55
C ASP A 24 -3.25 5.44 -4.25
N LEU A 25 -2.81 4.97 -3.07
CA LEU A 25 -3.11 5.63 -1.79
C LEU A 25 -2.59 7.07 -1.75
N ARG A 26 -1.43 7.32 -2.36
CA ARG A 26 -0.81 8.64 -2.40
C ARG A 26 -1.45 9.55 -3.45
N HIS A 27 -1.83 8.99 -4.60
CA HIS A 27 -2.43 9.72 -5.72
C HIS A 27 -3.97 9.64 -5.71
N PHE A 28 -4.57 9.31 -4.56
CA PHE A 28 -6.02 9.12 -4.43
C PHE A 28 -6.83 10.30 -4.99
N LYS A 29 -6.37 11.55 -4.79
CA LYS A 29 -7.01 12.74 -5.38
C LYS A 29 -6.45 13.16 -6.75
N GLU A 30 -5.27 12.68 -7.11
CA GLU A 30 -4.56 13.11 -8.31
C GLU A 30 -4.97 12.28 -9.54
N LYS A 31 -5.39 11.02 -9.33
CA LYS A 31 -5.73 10.08 -10.39
C LYS A 31 -7.11 9.48 -10.15
N ALA A 32 -8.04 9.72 -11.07
CA ALA A 32 -9.40 9.19 -10.99
C ALA A 32 -9.45 7.65 -10.99
N ALA A 33 -8.50 6.98 -11.68
CA ALA A 33 -8.40 5.53 -11.67
C ALA A 33 -8.01 4.98 -10.28
N SER A 34 -7.04 5.61 -9.62
CA SER A 34 -6.62 5.28 -8.25
C SER A 34 -7.77 5.50 -7.26
N GLN A 35 -8.49 6.62 -7.42
CA GLN A 35 -9.67 6.91 -6.63
C GLN A 35 -10.74 5.83 -6.79
N ALA A 36 -11.12 5.50 -8.04
CA ALA A 36 -12.16 4.52 -8.30
C ALA A 36 -11.84 3.14 -7.72
N ARG A 37 -10.58 2.69 -7.82
CA ARG A 37 -10.14 1.40 -7.26
C ARG A 37 -10.18 1.39 -5.74
N LEU A 38 -9.79 2.48 -5.07
CA LEU A 38 -9.80 2.57 -3.61
C LEU A 38 -11.19 2.88 -3.04
N ASP A 39 -12.08 3.52 -3.82
CA ASP A 39 -13.45 3.82 -3.41
C ASP A 39 -14.37 2.59 -3.41
N ASP A 40 -14.05 1.61 -4.25
CA ASP A 40 -14.67 0.28 -4.30
C ASP A 40 -14.37 -0.56 -3.05
N ILE A 41 -13.23 -0.30 -2.39
CA ILE A 41 -12.83 -1.02 -1.18
C ILE A 41 -13.56 -0.44 0.04
N VAL A 42 -14.45 -1.26 0.59
CA VAL A 42 -15.25 -0.90 1.78
C VAL A 42 -14.43 -0.98 3.08
N ASP A 43 -13.35 -1.78 3.09
CA ASP A 43 -12.53 -2.01 4.28
C ASP A 43 -11.72 -0.76 4.67
N ALA A 44 -11.68 -0.43 5.97
CA ALA A 44 -10.98 0.75 6.48
C ALA A 44 -9.45 0.69 6.29
N SER A 45 -8.90 -0.51 6.10
CA SER A 45 -7.48 -0.72 5.76
C SER A 45 -7.19 -0.60 4.26
N TYR A 46 -8.21 -0.45 3.42
CA TYR A 46 -8.10 -0.45 1.96
C TYR A 46 -7.45 -1.72 1.37
N LEU A 47 -7.29 -2.77 2.18
CA LEU A 47 -6.81 -4.07 1.74
C LEU A 47 -8.00 -4.91 1.30
N GLY A 48 -8.17 -5.07 -0.01
CA GLY A 48 -9.23 -5.87 -0.60
C GLY A 48 -9.11 -5.96 -2.11
N GLU A 49 -10.09 -6.62 -2.72
CA GLU A 49 -10.22 -6.67 -4.17
C GLU A 49 -10.44 -5.24 -4.71
N PRO A 50 -9.85 -4.89 -5.87
CA PRO A 50 -9.20 -5.77 -6.84
C PRO A 50 -7.70 -6.06 -6.57
N TYR A 51 -7.08 -5.46 -5.55
CA TYR A 51 -5.65 -5.63 -5.29
C TYR A 51 -5.32 -6.99 -4.67
N PHE A 52 -6.04 -7.34 -3.61
CA PHE A 52 -5.73 -8.51 -2.79
C PHE A 52 -6.98 -9.34 -2.56
N THR A 53 -6.88 -10.65 -2.76
CA THR A 53 -7.94 -11.57 -2.36
C THR A 53 -8.05 -11.64 -0.84
N ASN A 54 -9.17 -12.11 -0.30
CA ASN A 54 -9.35 -12.26 1.15
C ASN A 54 -8.21 -13.06 1.81
N ASP A 55 -7.75 -14.15 1.19
CA ASP A 55 -6.61 -14.93 1.67
C ASP A 55 -5.31 -14.10 1.70
N GLN A 56 -5.05 -13.31 0.66
CA GLN A 56 -3.90 -12.40 0.62
C GLN A 56 -4.01 -11.30 1.67
N VAL A 57 -5.20 -10.77 1.94
CA VAL A 57 -5.41 -9.78 2.99
C VAL A 57 -5.09 -10.37 4.37
N VAL A 58 -5.55 -11.59 4.67
CA VAL A 58 -5.23 -12.30 5.93
C VAL A 58 -3.73 -12.56 6.04
N MET A 59 -3.10 -12.95 4.94
CA MET A 59 -1.67 -13.19 4.85
C MET A 59 -0.86 -11.90 5.09
N LEU A 60 -1.21 -10.81 4.41
CA LEU A 60 -0.60 -9.49 4.56
C LEU A 60 -0.74 -9.00 6.00
N LYS A 61 -1.95 -9.05 6.56
CA LYS A 61 -2.25 -8.66 7.95
C LYS A 61 -1.41 -9.44 8.96
N SER A 62 -1.15 -10.71 8.69
CA SER A 62 -0.34 -11.61 9.54
C SER A 62 1.16 -11.48 9.31
N THR A 63 1.61 -10.72 8.29
CA THR A 63 3.03 -10.57 7.95
C THR A 63 3.78 -9.88 9.08
N VAL A 64 4.92 -10.44 9.46
CA VAL A 64 5.82 -9.85 10.47
C VAL A 64 6.70 -8.81 9.79
N LEU A 65 6.61 -7.56 10.26
CA LEU A 65 7.40 -6.45 9.77
C LEU A 65 8.77 -6.42 10.45
N SER A 66 9.70 -5.64 9.89
CA SER A 66 11.06 -5.46 10.41
C SER A 66 11.11 -4.90 11.85
N GLY A 67 10.02 -4.30 12.33
CA GLY A 67 9.86 -3.84 13.72
C GLY A 67 9.41 -4.91 14.72
N GLY A 68 9.17 -6.16 14.29
CA GLY A 68 8.71 -7.27 15.13
C GLY A 68 7.19 -7.29 15.39
N GLU A 69 6.47 -6.27 14.96
CA GLU A 69 5.00 -6.21 14.95
C GLU A 69 4.43 -6.73 13.63
N THR A 70 3.15 -7.11 13.62
CA THR A 70 2.46 -7.52 12.39
C THR A 70 1.92 -6.31 11.63
N LEU A 71 1.74 -6.45 10.32
CA LEU A 71 1.11 -5.40 9.51
C LEU A 71 -0.27 -5.00 10.07
N ALA A 72 -1.06 -5.97 10.52
CA ALA A 72 -2.35 -5.71 11.16
C ALA A 72 -2.21 -4.81 12.39
N ALA A 73 -1.21 -5.03 13.24
CA ALA A 73 -0.98 -4.20 14.42
C ALA A 73 -0.65 -2.76 14.03
N SER A 74 0.21 -2.56 13.02
CA SER A 74 0.60 -1.23 12.54
C SER A 74 -0.57 -0.45 11.92
N ILE A 75 -1.38 -1.13 11.10
CA ILE A 75 -2.62 -0.57 10.54
C ILE A 75 -3.61 -0.23 11.67
N GLN A 76 -3.82 -1.17 12.59
CA GLN A 76 -4.77 -1.00 13.68
C GLN A 76 -4.39 0.17 14.57
N ALA A 77 -3.11 0.32 14.93
CA ALA A 77 -2.62 1.46 15.71
C ALA A 77 -2.92 2.79 15.02
N THR A 78 -2.76 2.85 13.69
CA THR A 78 -3.07 4.06 12.90
C THR A 78 -4.57 4.35 12.87
N LEU A 79 -5.39 3.32 12.66
CA LEU A 79 -6.85 3.45 12.68
C LEU A 79 -7.37 3.87 14.06
N ASP A 80 -6.78 3.35 15.13
CA ASP A 80 -7.12 3.68 16.51
C ASP A 80 -6.76 5.13 16.85
N GLU A 81 -5.53 5.57 16.51
CA GLU A 81 -5.11 6.96 16.69
C GLU A 81 -6.04 7.93 15.94
N ARG A 82 -6.49 7.54 14.73
CA ARG A 82 -7.50 8.32 13.99
C ARG A 82 -8.86 8.30 14.67
N LEU A 83 -9.30 7.18 15.23
CA LEU A 83 -10.54 7.09 15.98
C LEU A 83 -10.51 7.99 17.21
N GLU A 84 -9.41 8.02 17.96
CA GLU A 84 -9.21 8.91 19.09
C GLU A 84 -9.25 10.40 18.68
N ARG A 85 -8.60 10.76 17.57
CA ARG A 85 -8.70 12.12 17.00
C ARG A 85 -10.14 12.49 16.63
N ARG A 86 -10.94 11.54 16.12
CA ARG A 86 -12.36 11.74 15.82
C ARG A 86 -13.20 11.94 17.07
N ILE A 87 -12.99 11.15 18.12
CA ILE A 87 -13.70 11.33 19.39
C ILE A 87 -13.43 12.74 19.93
N LYS A 88 -12.21 13.26 19.72
CA LYS A 88 -11.80 14.60 20.17
C LYS A 88 -12.27 15.75 19.27
N LYS A 89 -12.53 15.53 17.97
CA LYS A 89 -13.00 16.54 17.01
C LYS A 89 -14.36 16.14 16.42
N ARG A 90 -15.45 16.65 16.98
CA ARG A 90 -16.78 16.55 16.36
C ARG A 90 -16.78 17.30 15.02
N ALA A 91 -16.74 16.52 13.94
CA ALA A 91 -17.36 16.78 12.66
C ALA A 91 -17.07 18.16 12.01
N GLU A 92 -15.82 18.42 11.65
CA GLU A 92 -15.52 19.40 10.61
C GLU A 92 -14.60 18.78 9.55
N SER A 93 -15.07 18.88 8.30
CA SER A 93 -14.33 18.76 7.03
C SER A 93 -14.36 17.44 6.26
N SER A 94 -15.07 17.52 5.13
CA SER A 94 -14.75 17.13 3.75
C SER A 94 -13.81 15.94 3.48
N ASP A 95 -14.31 15.02 2.64
CA ASP A 95 -13.67 13.81 2.10
C ASP A 95 -12.85 12.97 3.09
N TYR A 96 -13.53 12.38 4.06
CA TYR A 96 -12.95 11.48 5.05
C TYR A 96 -12.06 10.37 4.46
N ARG A 97 -12.45 9.80 3.29
CA ARG A 97 -11.72 8.72 2.60
C ARG A 97 -10.35 9.19 2.11
N VAL A 98 -10.26 10.42 1.63
CA VAL A 98 -9.00 11.00 1.12
C VAL A 98 -8.00 11.16 2.26
N CYS A 99 -8.46 11.69 3.39
CA CYS A 99 -7.61 11.79 4.58
C CYS A 99 -7.17 10.40 5.05
N ALA A 100 -8.06 9.41 5.01
CA ALA A 100 -7.73 8.04 5.41
C ALA A 100 -6.65 7.40 4.54
N ALA A 101 -6.77 7.50 3.22
CA ALA A 101 -5.76 6.99 2.29
C ALA A 101 -4.40 7.68 2.50
N HIS A 102 -4.38 9.01 2.64
CA HIS A 102 -3.14 9.76 2.88
C HIS A 102 -2.50 9.50 4.24
N ASP A 103 -3.29 9.31 5.30
CA ASP A 103 -2.80 8.98 6.64
C ASP A 103 -2.20 7.55 6.67
N LEU A 104 -2.79 6.62 5.92
CA LEU A 104 -2.34 5.23 5.85
C LEU A 104 -1.15 5.02 4.91
N ALA A 105 -1.02 5.82 3.85
CA ALA A 105 0.12 5.75 2.91
C ALA A 105 1.49 5.65 3.61
N PRO A 106 1.89 6.57 4.51
CA PRO A 106 3.21 6.49 5.17
C PRO A 106 3.36 5.27 6.09
N VAL A 107 2.26 4.73 6.62
CA VAL A 107 2.27 3.53 7.47
C VAL A 107 2.59 2.30 6.62
N PHE A 108 1.93 2.18 5.48
CA PHE A 108 2.22 1.11 4.52
C PHE A 108 3.61 1.27 3.91
N GLU A 109 4.06 2.50 3.59
CA GLU A 109 5.43 2.76 3.11
C GLU A 109 6.46 2.26 4.12
N LYS A 110 6.25 2.55 5.41
CA LYS A 110 7.12 2.09 6.49
C LYS A 110 7.04 0.57 6.68
N ALA A 111 5.84 0.00 6.63
CA ALA A 111 5.64 -1.42 6.83
C ALA A 111 6.28 -2.26 5.72
N PHE A 112 6.11 -1.85 4.46
CA PHE A 112 6.71 -2.55 3.33
C PHE A 112 8.16 -2.12 3.05
N GLU A 113 8.68 -1.12 3.79
CA GLU A 113 9.97 -0.49 3.53
C GLU A 113 10.09 -0.08 2.04
N ALA A 114 9.00 0.48 1.51
CA ALA A 114 8.84 0.86 0.11
C ALA A 114 8.54 2.35 0.03
N ASN A 115 9.21 3.05 -0.90
CA ASN A 115 9.08 4.49 -1.03
C ASN A 115 8.17 4.84 -2.21
N SER A 116 6.88 5.07 -1.93
CA SER A 116 5.89 5.44 -2.95
C SER A 116 6.24 6.75 -3.65
N LYS A 117 6.95 7.67 -2.98
CA LYS A 117 7.40 8.94 -3.60
C LYS A 117 8.46 8.72 -4.66
N GLU A 118 9.40 7.82 -4.40
CA GLU A 118 10.43 7.49 -5.38
C GLU A 118 9.84 6.75 -6.58
N LEU A 119 8.90 5.84 -6.33
CA LEU A 119 8.16 5.17 -7.40
C LEU A 119 7.37 6.17 -8.25
N ALA A 120 6.70 7.14 -7.62
CA ALA A 120 5.96 8.17 -8.33
C ALA A 120 6.82 9.13 -9.15
N ARG A 121 8.08 9.34 -8.74
CA ARG A 121 9.07 10.12 -9.53
C ARG A 121 9.57 9.34 -10.73
N ASN A 122 9.46 8.02 -10.72
CA ASN A 122 9.91 7.19 -11.84
C ASN A 122 8.83 7.17 -12.92
N GLN A 123 9.02 7.96 -13.98
CA GLN A 123 8.07 8.04 -15.08
C GLN A 123 7.79 6.67 -15.73
N ARG A 124 8.77 5.76 -15.76
CA ARG A 124 8.55 4.39 -16.27
C ARG A 124 7.62 3.60 -15.37
N PHE A 125 7.69 3.78 -14.04
CA PHE A 125 6.77 3.12 -13.12
C PHE A 125 5.35 3.63 -13.34
N VAL A 126 5.19 4.95 -13.43
CA VAL A 126 3.89 5.57 -13.68
C VAL A 126 3.29 5.07 -15.00
N ASP A 127 4.07 5.05 -16.07
CA ASP A 127 3.64 4.54 -17.38
C ASP A 127 3.22 3.06 -17.33
N LEU A 128 3.95 2.23 -16.59
CA LEU A 128 3.60 0.83 -16.36
C LEU A 128 2.32 0.68 -15.54
N VAL A 129 2.12 1.48 -14.48
CA VAL A 129 0.88 1.48 -13.70
C VAL A 129 -0.31 1.94 -14.53
N GLU A 130 -0.12 2.92 -15.41
CA GLU A 130 -1.19 3.41 -16.30
C GLU A 130 -1.49 2.42 -17.43
N THR A 131 -0.49 1.71 -17.95
CA THR A 131 -0.63 0.76 -19.07
C THR A 131 -1.12 -0.63 -18.62
N HIS A 132 -0.56 -1.15 -17.53
CA HIS A 132 -0.83 -2.52 -17.04
C HIS A 132 -1.69 -2.56 -15.77
N GLY A 133 -1.82 -1.45 -15.04
CA GLY A 133 -2.62 -1.41 -13.82
C GLY A 133 -2.13 -2.39 -12.76
N LEU A 134 -2.94 -3.45 -12.52
CA LEU A 134 -2.65 -4.50 -11.54
C LEU A 134 -1.92 -5.70 -12.15
N GLU A 135 -1.79 -5.75 -13.48
CA GLU A 135 -1.03 -6.78 -14.17
C GLU A 135 0.46 -6.49 -14.04
N VAL A 136 1.25 -7.53 -13.82
CA VAL A 136 2.70 -7.43 -13.60
C VAL A 136 3.39 -7.30 -14.95
N PRO A 137 4.03 -6.17 -15.27
CA PRO A 137 4.79 -6.05 -16.51
C PRO A 137 6.11 -6.80 -16.43
N SER A 138 6.58 -7.39 -17.53
CA SER A 138 7.81 -8.21 -17.55
C SER A 138 9.07 -7.45 -17.09
N ASP A 139 9.13 -6.15 -17.34
CA ASP A 139 10.27 -5.27 -17.00
C ASP A 139 10.13 -4.57 -15.64
N TRP A 140 9.13 -4.91 -14.82
CA TRP A 140 8.83 -4.18 -13.59
C TRP A 140 10.02 -4.17 -12.60
N ARG A 141 10.76 -5.27 -12.47
CA ARG A 141 11.94 -5.36 -11.59
C ARG A 141 13.02 -4.33 -11.94
N SER A 142 13.20 -4.02 -13.21
CA SER A 142 14.18 -3.02 -13.67
C SER A 142 13.76 -1.59 -13.34
N VAL A 143 12.48 -1.38 -13.04
CA VAL A 143 11.88 -0.07 -12.76
C VAL A 143 11.72 0.17 -11.26
N VAL A 144 11.26 -0.85 -10.54
CA VAL A 144 10.93 -0.81 -9.10
C VAL A 144 12.13 -1.21 -8.24
N GLY A 145 13.17 -1.78 -8.87
CA GLY A 145 14.53 -2.00 -8.35
C GLY A 145 14.71 -1.83 -6.85
N VAL A 146 14.30 -2.85 -6.10
CA VAL A 146 14.65 -3.02 -4.70
C VAL A 146 16.18 -3.15 -4.61
N CYS A 147 16.78 -2.20 -3.89
CA CYS A 147 18.10 -2.24 -3.26
C CYS A 147 19.32 -2.48 -4.16
N LYS A 148 20.12 -1.42 -4.33
CA LYS A 148 21.57 -1.53 -4.42
C LYS A 148 22.07 -2.45 -3.28
N GLY A 149 22.80 -3.51 -3.64
CA GLY A 149 23.92 -4.00 -2.85
C GLY A 149 23.64 -5.15 -1.88
N GLU A 150 23.24 -6.30 -2.38
CA GLU A 150 23.92 -7.54 -1.97
C GLU A 150 25.13 -7.69 -2.91
N GLN A 151 26.28 -7.15 -2.52
CA GLN A 151 27.56 -7.62 -3.03
C GLN A 151 28.24 -8.38 -1.89
N VAL A 152 28.43 -9.67 -2.13
CA VAL A 152 29.34 -10.54 -1.37
C VAL A 152 30.78 -10.02 -1.45
#